data_AF-A0A0A2M701-F1
#
_entry.id   AF-A0A0A2M701-F1
#
_cell.length_a   1.000
_cell.length_b   1.000
_cell.length_c   1.000
_cell.angle_alpha   90.00
_cell.angle_beta   90.00
_cell.angle_gamma   90.00
#
_symmetry.space_group_name_H-M   'P 1'
#
loop_
_entity.id
_entity.type
_entity.pdbx_description
1 polymer ?
#
loop_
_entity_poly.entity_id
_entity_poly.type
_entity_poly.pdbx_seq_one_letter_code
_entity_poly.pdbx_strand_id
1 'polypeptide(L)'
;MDEAVKLPHIRLKPTIKQKINFHPSELDNTIVPEESKNWIKKYQKSNQLHDGSTILMFDDEIVYGFDFLYKNEKYIVQEVNPVTIFYSNAVMCHRLLVDARNKLIANSQRIKDLKKSNTQPSDFSDFFQVAVNMIINLQATIESFANRLIPEDYAFVDINGNSFEPSIIHKINTTLPELKGEKFKSKHGKQNNYLRQLIELRNEIVHLKPAGDPNSAYKEVYRRLINFKYLETLQAVRLFVDFYEKDLIEECPCQKEYFYKIEVIE
;
A
#
# COMPACT_ATOMS: atom_id res chain seq x y z
N MET A 1 25.76 -5.29 -10.72
CA MET A 1 24.60 -5.89 -10.04
C MET A 1 24.11 -4.85 -9.07
N ASP A 2 22.80 -4.71 -8.91
CA ASP A 2 22.26 -3.73 -7.98
C ASP A 2 22.56 -4.18 -6.57
N GLU A 3 23.05 -3.26 -5.74
CA GLU A 3 23.29 -3.52 -4.32
C GLU A 3 21.95 -3.59 -3.59
N ALA A 4 21.75 -4.67 -2.84
CA ALA A 4 20.59 -4.79 -1.97
C ALA A 4 20.74 -3.80 -0.82
N VAL A 5 19.93 -2.75 -0.82
CA VAL A 5 19.78 -1.87 0.33
C VAL A 5 18.89 -2.56 1.35
N LYS A 6 19.36 -2.64 2.60
CA LYS A 6 18.56 -3.16 3.71
C LYS A 6 17.39 -2.21 3.96
N LEU A 7 16.16 -2.70 3.85
CA LEU A 7 14.94 -1.92 4.11
C LEU A 7 14.18 -2.49 5.31
N PRO A 8 14.22 -1.82 6.48
CA PRO A 8 13.42 -2.22 7.62
C PRO A 8 11.94 -2.31 7.25
N HIS A 9 11.24 -3.27 7.84
CA HIS A 9 9.78 -3.28 7.73
C HIS A 9 9.20 -2.03 8.39
N ILE A 10 8.07 -1.54 7.89
CA ILE A 10 7.40 -0.39 8.48
C ILE A 10 6.47 -0.82 9.63
N ARG A 11 6.09 0.15 10.45
CA ARG A 11 5.04 -0.01 11.45
C ARG A 11 3.68 0.11 10.77
N LEU A 12 2.82 -0.91 10.94
CA LEU A 12 1.40 -0.80 10.59
C LEU A 12 0.71 0.09 11.62
N LYS A 13 -0.15 1.00 11.14
CA LYS A 13 -0.85 1.95 11.99
C LYS A 13 -2.36 1.73 11.92
N PRO A 14 -3.09 1.85 13.03
CA PRO A 14 -4.55 1.85 12.98
C PRO A 14 -5.06 3.02 12.13
N THR A 15 -6.24 2.89 11.54
CA THR A 15 -6.87 3.98 10.77
C THR A 15 -7.09 5.21 11.63
N ILE A 16 -7.60 4.99 12.85
CA ILE A 16 -7.81 6.02 13.87
C ILE A 16 -7.20 5.55 15.19
N LYS A 17 -6.49 6.45 15.84
CA LYS A 17 -5.90 6.25 17.16
C LYS A 17 -6.06 7.52 17.98
N GLN A 18 -6.62 7.38 19.17
CA GLN A 18 -6.85 8.48 20.08
C GLN A 18 -6.27 8.12 21.45
N LYS A 19 -5.44 9.01 21.99
CA LYS A 19 -4.96 8.88 23.36
C LYS A 19 -6.10 9.11 24.34
N ILE A 20 -6.15 8.30 25.38
CA ILE A 20 -7.05 8.49 26.51
C ILE A 20 -6.22 8.91 27.73
N ASN A 21 -6.87 9.64 28.63
CA ASN A 21 -6.25 10.17 29.86
C ASN A 21 -6.78 9.48 31.12
N PHE A 22 -7.46 8.35 30.95
CA PHE A 22 -7.97 7.50 32.01
C PHE A 22 -7.61 6.05 31.68
N HIS A 23 -7.41 5.23 32.70
CA HIS A 23 -7.17 3.80 32.53
C HIS A 23 -8.50 3.06 32.33
N PRO A 24 -8.59 2.04 31.45
CA PRO A 24 -9.85 1.33 31.17
C PRO A 24 -10.57 0.79 32.41
N SER A 25 -9.82 0.37 33.42
CA SER A 25 -10.37 -0.13 34.70
C SER A 25 -11.14 0.94 35.50
N GLU A 26 -10.93 2.23 35.22
CA GLU A 26 -11.75 3.30 35.82
C GLU A 26 -13.21 3.20 35.37
N LEU A 27 -13.49 2.52 34.25
CA LEU A 27 -14.84 2.26 33.76
C LEU A 27 -15.52 1.06 34.43
N ASP A 28 -14.82 0.22 35.20
CA ASP A 28 -15.37 -1.01 35.78
C ASP A 28 -16.55 -0.75 36.73
N ASN A 29 -16.56 0.42 37.37
CA ASN A 29 -17.61 0.84 38.30
C ASN A 29 -18.67 1.75 37.66
N THR A 30 -18.61 1.97 36.34
CA THR A 30 -19.57 2.84 35.65
C THR A 30 -20.94 2.15 35.50
N ILE A 31 -22.00 2.95 35.63
CA ILE A 31 -23.37 2.46 35.46
C ILE A 31 -23.62 2.30 33.96
N VAL A 32 -23.53 1.06 33.47
CA VAL A 32 -23.92 0.72 32.10
C VAL A 32 -25.46 0.70 32.00
N PRO A 33 -26.07 1.46 31.07
CA PRO A 33 -27.52 1.44 30.86
C PRO A 33 -28.05 0.04 30.57
N GLU A 34 -29.24 -0.29 31.09
CA GLU A 34 -29.82 -1.63 30.95
C GLU A 34 -30.10 -1.99 29.48
N GLU A 35 -30.43 -0.99 28.65
CA GLU A 35 -30.57 -1.14 27.20
C GLU A 35 -29.28 -1.65 26.56
N SER A 36 -28.13 -1.07 26.91
CA SER A 36 -26.82 -1.48 26.41
C SER A 36 -26.48 -2.92 26.85
N LYS A 37 -26.82 -3.32 28.08
CA LYS A 37 -26.62 -4.71 28.55
C LYS A 37 -27.47 -5.71 27.76
N ASN A 38 -28.73 -5.37 27.49
CA ASN A 38 -29.63 -6.20 26.70
C ASN A 38 -29.16 -6.33 25.25
N TRP A 39 -28.68 -5.22 24.67
CA TRP A 39 -28.09 -5.22 23.34
C TRP A 39 -26.85 -6.12 23.26
N ILE A 40 -25.90 -6.01 24.21
CA ILE A 40 -24.70 -6.86 24.26
C ILE A 40 -25.07 -8.34 24.32
N LYS A 41 -26.01 -8.72 25.21
CA LYS A 41 -26.47 -10.11 25.32
C LYS A 41 -27.09 -10.64 24.02
N LYS A 42 -27.86 -9.81 23.32
CA LYS A 42 -28.46 -10.16 22.02
C LYS A 42 -27.38 -10.31 20.95
N TYR A 43 -26.44 -9.36 20.90
CA TYR A 43 -25.35 -9.35 19.94
C TYR A 43 -24.41 -10.56 20.15
N GLN A 44 -24.01 -10.88 21.38
CA GLN A 44 -23.16 -12.04 21.67
C GLN A 44 -23.78 -13.38 21.25
N LYS A 45 -25.11 -13.50 21.28
CA LYS A 45 -25.83 -14.72 20.90
C LYS A 45 -26.20 -14.79 19.42
N SER A 46 -26.08 -13.68 18.69
CA SER A 46 -26.45 -13.62 17.28
C SER A 46 -25.23 -13.82 16.39
N ASN A 47 -25.48 -14.25 15.15
CA ASN A 47 -24.50 -14.20 14.06
C ASN A 47 -24.59 -12.88 13.26
N GLN A 48 -25.26 -11.85 13.80
CA GLN A 48 -25.33 -10.55 13.13
C GLN A 48 -24.09 -9.74 13.46
N LEU A 49 -23.40 -9.24 12.44
CA LEU A 49 -22.27 -8.32 12.60
C LEU A 49 -22.75 -6.92 12.96
N HIS A 50 -21.86 -6.11 13.51
CA HIS A 50 -22.15 -4.73 13.84
C HIS A 50 -21.77 -3.80 12.69
N ASP A 51 -22.75 -3.10 12.12
CA ASP A 51 -22.50 -2.11 11.05
C ASP A 51 -21.84 -0.81 11.57
N GLY A 52 -21.68 -0.67 12.88
CA GLY A 52 -21.05 0.49 13.51
C GLY A 52 -19.59 0.26 13.87
N SER A 53 -18.95 1.35 14.29
CA SER A 53 -17.57 1.34 14.75
C SER A 53 -17.41 0.54 16.05
N THR A 54 -16.49 -0.45 16.05
CA THR A 54 -16.07 -1.11 17.28
C THR A 54 -14.87 -0.39 17.88
N ILE A 55 -14.95 -0.03 19.16
CA ILE A 55 -13.84 0.60 19.88
C ILE A 55 -13.07 -0.48 20.63
N LEU A 56 -11.77 -0.55 20.38
CA LEU A 56 -10.82 -1.37 21.11
C LEU A 56 -10.02 -0.47 22.03
N MET A 57 -10.08 -0.75 23.33
CA MET A 57 -9.45 0.06 24.36
C MET A 57 -8.19 -0.63 24.90
N PHE A 58 -7.10 0.13 24.92
CA PHE A 58 -5.81 -0.22 25.51
C PHE A 58 -5.50 0.74 26.67
N ASP A 59 -4.41 0.49 27.38
CA ASP A 59 -4.07 1.20 28.63
C ASP A 59 -4.04 2.74 28.49
N ASP A 60 -3.54 3.26 27.36
CA ASP A 60 -3.36 4.69 27.12
C ASP A 60 -3.99 5.18 25.80
N GLU A 61 -4.70 4.31 25.08
CA GLU A 61 -5.29 4.64 23.80
C GLU A 61 -6.53 3.83 23.44
N ILE A 62 -7.34 4.40 22.56
CA ILE A 62 -8.38 3.69 21.83
C ILE A 62 -8.02 3.63 20.36
N VAL A 63 -8.35 2.50 19.74
CA VAL A 63 -8.33 2.33 18.29
C VAL A 63 -9.68 1.79 17.83
N TYR A 64 -9.93 1.93 16.53
CA TYR A 64 -11.13 1.43 15.90
C TYR A 64 -10.89 0.06 15.29
N GLY A 65 -11.95 -0.73 15.22
CA GLY A 65 -11.97 -2.07 14.71
C GLY A 65 -13.33 -2.43 14.14
N PHE A 66 -13.41 -3.65 13.63
CA PHE A 66 -14.63 -4.24 13.11
C PHE A 66 -14.71 -5.70 13.55
N ASP A 67 -15.93 -6.21 13.60
CA ASP A 67 -16.20 -7.61 13.87
C ASP A 67 -16.29 -8.42 12.57
N PHE A 68 -15.95 -9.70 12.65
CA PHE A 68 -16.18 -10.65 11.58
C PHE A 68 -16.54 -12.02 12.14
N LEU A 69 -17.19 -12.84 11.31
CA LEU A 69 -17.55 -14.20 11.65
C LEU A 69 -16.54 -15.19 11.06
N TYR A 70 -16.06 -16.10 11.89
CA TYR A 70 -15.28 -17.25 11.47
C TYR A 70 -15.71 -18.48 12.24
N LYS A 71 -16.08 -19.56 11.52
CA LYS A 71 -16.59 -20.81 12.12
C LYS A 71 -17.73 -20.59 13.14
N ASN A 72 -18.67 -19.68 12.85
CA ASN A 72 -19.78 -19.26 13.72
C ASN A 72 -19.37 -18.58 15.04
N GLU A 73 -18.12 -18.17 15.16
CA GLU A 73 -17.64 -17.36 16.27
C GLU A 73 -17.34 -15.94 15.78
N LYS A 74 -17.64 -14.96 16.64
CA LYS A 74 -17.35 -13.55 16.38
C LYS A 74 -15.96 -13.22 16.89
N TYR A 75 -15.21 -12.55 16.03
CA TYR A 75 -13.88 -12.03 16.33
C TYR A 75 -13.90 -10.53 16.07
N ILE A 76 -13.11 -9.79 16.85
CA ILE A 76 -12.90 -8.36 16.65
C ILE A 76 -11.44 -8.16 16.30
N VAL A 77 -11.17 -7.36 15.28
CA VAL A 77 -9.83 -7.00 14.86
C VAL A 77 -9.68 -5.49 14.74
N GLN A 78 -8.45 -5.02 14.92
CA GLN A 78 -8.12 -3.61 14.71
C GLN A 78 -8.23 -3.27 13.23
N GLU A 79 -8.80 -2.11 12.93
CA GLU A 79 -8.79 -1.55 11.59
C GLU A 79 -7.45 -0.87 11.34
N VAL A 80 -6.71 -1.35 10.35
CA VAL A 80 -5.38 -0.87 9.99
C VAL A 80 -5.47 0.04 8.77
N ASN A 81 -4.76 1.16 8.80
CA ASN A 81 -4.72 2.13 7.72
C ASN A 81 -4.18 1.46 6.42
N PRO A 82 -4.99 1.33 5.36
CA PRO A 82 -4.61 0.63 4.14
C PRO A 82 -3.37 1.21 3.45
N VAL A 83 -3.09 2.50 3.60
CA VAL A 83 -1.90 3.16 3.07
C VAL A 83 -0.64 2.47 3.59
N THR A 84 -0.61 2.16 4.90
CA THR A 84 0.52 1.47 5.53
C THR A 84 0.61 0.00 5.12
N ILE A 85 -0.52 -0.68 4.86
CA ILE A 85 -0.53 -2.06 4.36
C ILE A 85 0.08 -2.14 2.95
N PHE A 86 -0.40 -1.30 2.02
CA PHE A 86 0.12 -1.32 0.65
C PHE A 86 1.60 -0.94 0.60
N TYR A 87 2.02 0.07 1.38
CA TYR A 87 3.43 0.43 1.41
C TYR A 87 4.29 -0.68 2.02
N SER A 88 3.81 -1.30 3.10
CA SER A 88 4.43 -2.47 3.75
C SER A 88 4.67 -3.61 2.75
N ASN A 89 3.66 -3.96 1.94
CA ASN A 89 3.77 -4.98 0.91
C ASN A 89 4.83 -4.64 -0.14
N ALA A 90 4.93 -3.37 -0.56
CA ALA A 90 5.96 -2.94 -1.51
C ALA A 90 7.38 -3.08 -0.93
N VAL A 91 7.58 -2.70 0.35
CA VAL A 91 8.85 -2.87 1.06
C VAL A 91 9.23 -4.35 1.15
N MET A 92 8.26 -5.20 1.48
CA MET A 92 8.44 -6.65 1.58
C MET A 92 8.96 -7.27 0.26
N CYS A 93 8.45 -6.80 -0.89
CA CYS A 93 8.87 -7.28 -2.20
C CYS A 93 10.26 -6.79 -2.64
N HIS A 94 10.79 -5.70 -2.07
CA HIS A 94 11.99 -5.04 -2.62
C HIS A 94 13.23 -5.94 -2.62
N ARG A 95 13.49 -6.68 -1.53
CA ARG A 95 14.68 -7.54 -1.46
C ARG A 95 14.60 -8.70 -2.45
N LEU A 96 13.41 -9.31 -2.58
CA LEU A 96 13.15 -10.35 -3.57
C LEU A 96 13.31 -9.81 -5.01
N LEU A 97 12.89 -8.56 -5.25
CA LEU A 97 13.02 -7.92 -6.56
C LEU A 97 14.49 -7.77 -6.96
N VAL A 98 15.34 -7.27 -6.04
CA VAL A 98 16.77 -7.08 -6.30
C VAL A 98 17.44 -8.43 -6.59
N ASP A 99 17.13 -9.46 -5.81
CA ASP A 99 17.64 -10.81 -6.04
C ASP A 99 17.20 -11.39 -7.39
N ALA A 100 15.90 -11.34 -7.70
CA ALA A 100 15.35 -11.83 -8.97
C ALA A 100 15.94 -11.08 -10.17
N ARG A 101 16.10 -9.75 -10.07
CA ARG A 101 16.72 -8.94 -11.13
C ARG A 101 18.19 -9.29 -11.34
N ASN A 102 18.94 -9.47 -10.26
CA ASN A 102 20.35 -9.85 -10.34
C ASN A 102 20.51 -11.26 -10.95
N LYS A 103 19.66 -12.23 -10.58
CA LYS A 103 19.61 -13.57 -11.19
C LYS A 103 19.29 -13.50 -12.68
N LEU A 104 18.25 -12.75 -13.06
CA LEU A 104 17.89 -12.52 -14.46
C LEU A 104 19.09 -11.98 -15.26
N ILE A 105 19.77 -10.95 -14.75
CA ILE A 105 20.93 -10.34 -15.43
C ILE A 105 22.12 -11.32 -15.50
N ALA A 106 22.38 -12.07 -14.43
CA ALA A 106 23.50 -13.01 -14.36
C ALA A 106 23.32 -14.20 -15.31
N ASN A 107 22.09 -14.70 -15.44
CA ASN A 107 21.75 -15.83 -16.32
C ASN A 107 21.56 -15.42 -17.78
N SER A 108 21.27 -14.13 -18.02
CA SER A 108 21.06 -13.57 -19.35
C SER A 108 22.33 -13.58 -20.21
N GLN A 109 22.20 -14.06 -21.44
CA GLN A 109 23.27 -14.01 -22.44
C GLN A 109 23.62 -12.57 -22.81
N ARG A 110 24.91 -12.24 -22.79
CA ARG A 110 25.40 -10.96 -23.29
C ARG A 110 25.59 -11.04 -24.80
N ILE A 111 25.16 -10.01 -25.54
CA ILE A 111 25.33 -9.96 -27.00
C ILE A 111 26.80 -10.14 -27.42
N LYS A 112 27.74 -9.63 -26.62
CA LYS A 112 29.18 -9.73 -26.89
C LYS A 112 29.81 -11.09 -26.57
N ASP A 113 29.09 -11.96 -25.86
CA ASP A 113 29.57 -13.29 -25.47
C ASP A 113 28.46 -14.33 -25.66
N LEU A 114 28.36 -14.82 -26.90
CA LEU A 114 27.31 -15.74 -27.29
C LEU A 114 27.56 -17.19 -26.86
N LYS A 115 28.65 -17.48 -26.12
CA LYS A 115 29.15 -18.85 -26.00
C LYS A 115 28.35 -19.74 -25.05
N LYS A 116 27.60 -19.19 -24.08
CA LYS A 116 26.64 -19.92 -23.24
C LYS A 116 25.52 -19.01 -22.75
N SER A 117 24.27 -19.47 -22.86
CA SER A 117 23.10 -18.86 -22.21
C SER A 117 22.51 -19.88 -21.25
N ASN A 118 22.26 -19.48 -20.00
CA ASN A 118 21.51 -20.28 -19.03
C ASN A 118 20.14 -19.66 -18.74
N THR A 119 19.70 -18.67 -19.52
CA THR A 119 18.43 -17.98 -19.29
C THR A 119 17.27 -18.97 -19.31
N GLN A 120 16.56 -19.06 -18.20
CA GLN A 120 15.31 -19.82 -18.11
C GLN A 120 14.12 -18.86 -18.16
N PRO A 121 12.97 -19.26 -18.73
CA PRO A 121 11.75 -18.46 -18.65
C PRO A 121 11.36 -18.07 -17.21
N SER A 122 11.70 -18.92 -16.22
CA SER A 122 11.50 -18.64 -14.80
C SER A 122 12.26 -17.41 -14.32
N ASP A 123 13.46 -17.14 -14.81
CA ASP A 123 14.26 -15.98 -14.37
C ASP A 123 13.52 -14.67 -14.60
N PHE A 124 12.88 -14.53 -15.78
CA PHE A 124 12.07 -13.36 -16.09
C PHE A 124 10.72 -13.39 -15.38
N SER A 125 10.09 -14.56 -15.29
CA SER A 125 8.79 -14.71 -14.60
C SER A 125 8.88 -14.31 -13.13
N ASP A 126 9.89 -14.79 -12.40
CA ASP A 126 10.11 -14.47 -10.99
C ASP A 126 10.35 -12.97 -10.79
N PHE A 127 11.20 -12.37 -11.64
CA PHE A 127 11.40 -10.92 -11.63
C PHE A 127 10.10 -10.16 -11.90
N PHE A 128 9.36 -10.55 -12.94
CA PHE A 128 8.13 -9.87 -13.36
C PHE A 128 7.06 -9.93 -12.27
N GLN A 129 6.85 -11.10 -11.66
CA GLN A 129 5.87 -11.28 -10.59
C GLN A 129 6.14 -10.34 -9.40
N VAL A 130 7.40 -10.25 -8.95
CA VAL A 130 7.76 -9.38 -7.83
C VAL A 130 7.70 -7.90 -8.24
N ALA A 131 8.14 -7.56 -9.46
CA ALA A 131 8.12 -6.20 -10.00
C ALA A 131 6.70 -5.62 -10.08
N VAL A 132 5.76 -6.40 -10.64
CA VAL A 132 4.36 -6.00 -10.76
C VAL A 132 3.73 -5.81 -9.39
N ASN A 133 3.99 -6.73 -8.45
CA ASN A 133 3.48 -6.60 -7.07
C ASN A 133 3.98 -5.32 -6.40
N MET A 134 5.25 -4.98 -6.55
CA MET A 134 5.79 -3.73 -6.01
C MET A 134 5.13 -2.50 -6.65
N ILE A 135 4.96 -2.48 -7.97
CA ILE A 135 4.34 -1.36 -8.70
C ILE A 135 2.87 -1.16 -8.30
N ILE A 136 2.09 -2.24 -8.26
CA ILE A 136 0.67 -2.18 -7.89
C ILE A 136 0.52 -1.68 -6.45
N ASN A 137 1.29 -2.23 -5.51
CA ASN A 137 1.21 -1.83 -4.11
C ASN A 137 1.65 -0.37 -3.90
N LEU A 138 2.74 0.08 -4.53
CA LEU A 138 3.15 1.49 -4.44
C LEU A 138 2.09 2.45 -5.00
N GLN A 139 1.44 2.11 -6.12
CA GLN A 139 0.36 2.92 -6.67
C GLN A 139 -0.88 2.89 -5.75
N ALA A 140 -1.23 1.74 -5.20
CA ALA A 140 -2.33 1.58 -4.26
C ALA A 140 -2.11 2.40 -2.97
N THR A 141 -0.86 2.51 -2.50
CA THR A 141 -0.49 3.45 -1.42
C THR A 141 -0.91 4.89 -1.78
N ILE A 142 -0.53 5.38 -2.96
CA ILE A 142 -0.85 6.74 -3.40
C ILE A 142 -2.37 6.95 -3.52
N GLU A 143 -3.07 6.00 -4.16
CA GLU A 143 -4.50 6.12 -4.43
C GLU A 143 -5.33 6.01 -3.16
N SER A 144 -5.04 5.05 -2.29
CA SER A 144 -5.69 4.93 -0.99
C SER A 144 -5.46 6.17 -0.13
N PHE A 145 -4.24 6.72 -0.15
CA PHE A 145 -3.92 7.94 0.59
C PHE A 145 -4.68 9.15 0.06
N ALA A 146 -4.71 9.33 -1.27
CA ALA A 146 -5.45 10.43 -1.88
C ALA A 146 -6.95 10.33 -1.61
N ASN A 147 -7.54 9.13 -1.76
CA ASN A 147 -8.96 8.90 -1.49
C ASN A 147 -9.31 9.18 -0.03
N ARG A 148 -8.43 8.82 0.92
CA ARG A 148 -8.66 9.10 2.34
C ARG A 148 -8.63 10.60 2.67
N LEU A 149 -7.82 11.38 1.97
CA LEU A 149 -7.66 12.81 2.23
C LEU A 149 -8.69 13.70 1.51
N ILE A 150 -9.34 13.17 0.47
CA ILE A 150 -10.37 13.88 -0.29
C ILE A 150 -11.72 13.58 0.37
N PRO A 151 -12.48 14.61 0.80
CA PRO A 151 -13.83 14.41 1.35
C PRO A 151 -14.75 13.68 0.37
N GLU A 152 -15.64 12.83 0.88
CA GLU A 152 -16.60 12.08 0.04
C GLU A 152 -17.54 12.99 -0.75
N ASP A 153 -17.84 14.18 -0.22
CA ASP A 153 -18.69 15.20 -0.83
C ASP A 153 -17.93 16.16 -1.76
N TYR A 154 -16.63 15.94 -1.98
CA TYR A 154 -15.84 16.78 -2.88
C TYR A 154 -16.29 16.60 -4.34
N ALA A 155 -16.82 17.67 -4.93
CA ALA A 155 -17.30 17.67 -6.31
C ALA A 155 -16.17 17.89 -7.32
N PHE A 156 -15.92 16.89 -8.16
CA PHE A 156 -15.04 17.01 -9.31
C PHE A 156 -15.81 17.56 -10.51
N VAL A 157 -15.56 18.83 -10.85
CA VAL A 157 -16.23 19.52 -11.97
C VAL A 157 -15.24 20.02 -13.02
N ASP A 158 -15.58 19.86 -14.29
CA ASP A 158 -14.82 20.42 -15.40
C ASP A 158 -15.10 21.93 -15.58
N ILE A 159 -14.43 22.57 -16.55
CA ILE A 159 -14.61 23.99 -16.87
C ILE A 159 -16.03 24.37 -17.30
N ASN A 160 -16.85 23.39 -17.69
CA ASN A 160 -18.24 23.57 -18.12
C ASN A 160 -19.23 23.25 -16.98
N GLY A 161 -18.75 22.86 -15.81
CA GLY A 161 -19.56 22.43 -14.67
C GLY A 161 -20.04 20.98 -14.72
N ASN A 162 -19.52 20.15 -15.63
CA ASN A 162 -19.88 18.73 -15.70
C ASN A 162 -19.08 17.94 -14.66
N SER A 163 -19.75 16.99 -14.01
CA SER A 163 -19.08 16.03 -13.13
C SER A 163 -18.20 15.07 -13.91
N PHE A 164 -17.03 14.71 -13.37
CA PHE A 164 -16.15 13.71 -13.96
C PHE A 164 -15.46 12.86 -12.89
N GLU A 165 -15.01 11.67 -13.28
CA GLU A 165 -14.21 10.80 -12.42
C GLU A 165 -12.71 11.17 -12.50
N PRO A 166 -12.10 11.63 -11.39
CA PRO A 166 -10.72 12.09 -11.40
C PRO A 166 -9.71 10.93 -11.47
N SER A 167 -8.74 11.04 -12.37
CA SER A 167 -7.56 10.16 -12.36
C SER A 167 -6.70 10.37 -11.12
N ILE A 168 -5.88 9.37 -10.76
CA ILE A 168 -4.89 9.51 -9.67
C ILE A 168 -3.98 10.72 -9.90
N ILE A 169 -3.56 10.97 -11.15
CA ILE A 169 -2.72 12.12 -11.50
C ILE A 169 -3.43 13.43 -11.19
N HIS A 170 -4.73 13.53 -11.47
CA HIS A 170 -5.55 14.70 -11.13
C HIS A 170 -5.64 14.88 -9.61
N LYS A 171 -5.94 13.79 -8.87
CA LYS A 171 -6.01 13.80 -7.41
C LYS A 171 -4.72 14.34 -6.78
N ILE A 172 -3.55 13.85 -7.20
CA ILE A 172 -2.27 14.22 -6.57
C ILE A 172 -1.67 15.55 -7.03
N ASN A 173 -1.95 16.00 -8.27
CA ASN A 173 -1.35 17.23 -8.81
C ASN A 173 -2.28 18.45 -8.74
N THR A 174 -3.58 18.24 -8.58
CA THR A 174 -4.59 19.30 -8.57
C THR A 174 -5.37 19.29 -7.26
N THR A 175 -6.14 18.22 -7.01
CA THR A 175 -7.10 18.16 -5.90
C THR A 175 -6.45 18.25 -4.52
N LEU A 176 -5.45 17.40 -4.24
CA LEU A 176 -4.76 17.42 -2.94
C LEU A 176 -4.05 18.76 -2.71
N PRO A 177 -3.32 19.35 -3.69
CA PRO A 177 -2.78 20.68 -3.52
C PRO A 177 -3.80 21.78 -3.26
N GLU A 178 -4.98 21.72 -3.87
CA GLU A 178 -6.06 22.67 -3.60
C GLU A 178 -6.59 22.52 -2.18
N LEU A 179 -6.85 21.27 -1.74
CA LEU A 179 -7.36 20.98 -0.40
C LEU A 179 -6.35 21.28 0.72
N LYS A 180 -5.05 21.05 0.47
CA LYS A 180 -3.98 21.17 1.48
C LYS A 180 -3.22 22.50 1.41
N GLY A 181 -3.42 23.29 0.34
CA GLY A 181 -2.74 24.57 0.14
C GLY A 181 -1.28 24.47 -0.28
N GLU A 182 -0.76 23.26 -0.57
CA GLU A 182 0.63 23.07 -0.98
C GLU A 182 0.82 21.99 -2.04
N LYS A 183 1.78 22.24 -2.95
CA LYS A 183 2.05 21.41 -4.13
C LYS A 183 3.29 20.55 -3.90
N PHE A 184 3.12 19.23 -3.80
CA PHE A 184 4.27 18.31 -3.73
C PHE A 184 5.26 18.52 -4.88
N LYS A 185 4.75 18.68 -6.11
CA LYS A 185 5.57 18.89 -7.33
C LYS A 185 6.48 20.11 -7.26
N SER A 186 6.09 21.21 -6.60
CA SER A 186 6.92 22.42 -6.53
C SER A 186 8.11 22.26 -5.60
N LYS A 187 7.95 21.49 -4.51
CA LYS A 187 9.02 21.21 -3.53
C LYS A 187 9.86 19.98 -3.91
N HIS A 188 9.26 19.01 -4.59
CA HIS A 188 9.85 17.68 -4.85
C HIS A 188 9.65 17.23 -6.31
N GLY A 189 10.03 18.08 -7.28
CA GLY A 189 9.79 17.83 -8.71
C GLY A 189 10.38 16.51 -9.25
N LYS A 190 11.57 16.12 -8.77
CA LYS A 190 12.21 14.84 -9.15
C LYS A 190 11.39 13.65 -8.64
N GLN A 191 10.96 13.68 -7.39
CA GLN A 191 10.15 12.62 -6.79
C GLN A 191 8.76 12.54 -7.44
N ASN A 192 8.16 13.69 -7.76
CA ASN A 192 6.91 13.73 -8.51
C ASN A 192 7.01 13.05 -9.89
N ASN A 193 8.17 13.14 -10.55
CA ASN A 193 8.41 12.41 -11.79
C ASN A 193 8.45 10.89 -11.58
N TYR A 194 9.00 10.40 -10.47
CA TYR A 194 8.93 8.97 -10.13
C TYR A 194 7.48 8.52 -9.88
N LEU A 195 6.66 9.31 -9.18
CA LEU A 195 5.24 9.01 -8.99
C LEU A 195 4.49 8.93 -10.33
N ARG A 196 4.78 9.85 -11.25
CA ARG A 196 4.18 9.84 -12.59
C ARG A 196 4.57 8.57 -13.36
N GLN A 197 5.87 8.25 -13.41
CA GLN A 197 6.37 7.05 -14.09
C GLN A 197 5.77 5.76 -13.50
N LEU A 198 5.58 5.72 -12.17
CA LEU A 198 4.91 4.62 -11.49
C LEU A 198 3.47 4.44 -11.97
N ILE A 199 2.68 5.53 -12.00
CA ILE A 199 1.27 5.49 -12.42
C ILE A 199 1.16 5.10 -13.89
N GLU A 200 1.99 5.67 -14.77
CA GLU A 200 2.05 5.33 -16.19
C GLU A 200 2.39 3.85 -16.39
N LEU A 201 3.45 3.37 -15.74
CA LEU A 201 3.89 1.98 -15.87
C LEU A 201 2.84 1.00 -15.33
N ARG A 202 2.20 1.30 -14.19
CA ARG A 202 1.09 0.48 -13.66
C ARG A 202 -0.05 0.39 -14.66
N ASN A 203 -0.46 1.52 -15.23
CA ASN A 203 -1.54 1.56 -16.21
C ASN A 203 -1.22 0.69 -17.43
N GLU A 204 0.02 0.72 -17.91
CA GLU A 204 0.45 -0.14 -19.02
C GLU A 204 0.46 -1.63 -18.67
N ILE A 205 0.86 -2.00 -17.45
CA ILE A 205 0.85 -3.40 -16.99
C ILE A 205 -0.58 -3.95 -16.90
N VAL A 206 -1.52 -3.18 -16.33
CA VAL A 206 -2.90 -3.65 -16.14
C VAL A 206 -3.66 -3.71 -17.46
N HIS A 207 -3.32 -2.83 -18.41
CA HIS A 207 -3.89 -2.83 -19.76
C HIS A 207 -2.96 -3.48 -20.79
N LEU A 208 -2.09 -4.39 -20.36
CA LEU A 208 -1.07 -4.99 -21.19
C LEU A 208 -1.71 -5.68 -22.40
N LYS A 209 -1.39 -5.17 -23.59
CA LYS A 209 -1.85 -5.71 -24.87
C LYS A 209 -0.64 -6.03 -25.73
N PRO A 210 -0.70 -7.10 -26.54
CA PRO A 210 0.36 -7.37 -27.50
C PRO A 210 0.45 -6.19 -28.47
N ALA A 211 1.66 -5.66 -28.68
CA ALA A 211 1.91 -4.54 -29.57
C ALA A 211 3.10 -4.82 -30.49
N GLY A 212 2.95 -4.51 -31.78
CA GLY A 212 4.01 -4.66 -32.78
C GLY A 212 4.23 -6.10 -33.22
N ASP A 213 5.49 -6.55 -33.21
CA ASP A 213 5.92 -7.87 -33.70
C ASP A 213 5.37 -9.01 -32.81
N PRO A 214 4.63 -9.98 -33.37
CA PRO A 214 4.03 -11.08 -32.61
C PRO A 214 5.06 -11.96 -31.89
N ASN A 215 6.31 -12.00 -32.36
CA ASN A 215 7.38 -12.76 -31.69
C ASN A 215 7.93 -12.06 -30.44
N SER A 216 7.61 -10.78 -30.24
CA SER A 216 8.15 -9.95 -29.15
C SER A 216 7.15 -8.90 -28.64
N ALA A 217 5.87 -9.26 -28.60
CA ALA A 217 4.75 -8.33 -28.50
C ALA A 217 4.68 -7.49 -27.20
N TYR A 218 5.44 -7.86 -26.17
CA TYR A 218 5.44 -7.19 -24.86
C TYR A 218 6.79 -6.55 -24.49
N LYS A 219 7.77 -6.57 -25.40
CA LYS A 219 9.17 -6.23 -25.11
C LYS A 219 9.36 -4.82 -24.53
N GLU A 220 8.56 -3.84 -24.95
CA GLU A 220 8.73 -2.45 -24.51
C GLU A 220 8.34 -2.28 -23.03
N VAL A 221 7.20 -2.83 -22.62
CA VAL A 221 6.79 -2.82 -21.20
C VAL A 221 7.79 -3.62 -20.36
N TYR A 222 8.25 -4.77 -20.85
CA TYR A 222 9.23 -5.60 -20.13
C TYR A 222 10.58 -4.89 -19.95
N ARG A 223 11.07 -4.21 -20.99
CA ARG A 223 12.28 -3.38 -20.89
C ARG A 223 12.12 -2.24 -19.91
N ARG A 224 10.95 -1.61 -19.86
CA ARG A 224 10.65 -0.56 -18.87
C ARG A 224 10.63 -1.10 -17.46
N LEU A 225 10.00 -2.26 -17.23
CA LEU A 225 10.02 -2.94 -15.94
C LEU A 225 11.44 -3.26 -15.48
N ILE A 226 12.27 -3.82 -16.35
CA ILE A 226 13.66 -4.13 -16.04
C ILE A 226 14.44 -2.87 -15.68
N ASN A 227 14.16 -1.72 -16.29
CA ASN A 227 14.92 -0.48 -16.07
C ASN A 227 14.29 0.49 -15.05
N PHE A 228 13.13 0.14 -14.48
CA PHE A 228 12.39 1.01 -13.59
C PHE A 228 13.17 1.29 -12.29
N LYS A 229 13.02 2.51 -11.76
CA LYS A 229 13.74 3.01 -10.58
C LYS A 229 12.98 2.69 -9.29
N TYR A 230 12.98 1.41 -8.91
CA TYR A 230 12.13 0.89 -7.84
C TYR A 230 12.42 1.52 -6.47
N LEU A 231 13.69 1.59 -6.06
CA LEU A 231 14.07 2.14 -4.77
C LEU A 231 13.75 3.64 -4.67
N GLU A 232 14.11 4.40 -5.70
CA GLU A 232 13.84 5.84 -5.75
C GLU A 232 12.34 6.14 -5.80
N THR A 233 11.56 5.29 -6.48
CA THR A 233 10.09 5.38 -6.48
C THR A 233 9.51 5.06 -5.11
N LEU A 234 9.98 3.99 -4.44
CA LEU A 234 9.56 3.63 -3.08
C LEU A 234 9.82 4.77 -2.09
N GLN A 235 10.97 5.44 -2.20
CA GLN A 235 11.31 6.62 -1.41
C GLN A 235 10.43 7.82 -1.78
N ALA A 236 10.15 8.05 -3.07
CA ALA A 236 9.28 9.12 -3.53
C ALA A 236 7.84 8.96 -3.01
N VAL A 237 7.31 7.74 -2.96
CA VAL A 237 5.97 7.45 -2.42
C VAL A 237 5.92 7.76 -0.93
N ARG A 238 6.92 7.32 -0.15
CA ARG A 238 7.02 7.67 1.27
C ARG A 238 7.07 9.18 1.47
N LEU A 239 7.94 9.86 0.74
CA LEU A 239 8.07 11.31 0.83
C LEU A 239 6.78 12.03 0.47
N PHE A 240 6.03 11.54 -0.52
CA PHE A 240 4.72 12.10 -0.89
C PHE A 240 3.67 11.93 0.20
N VAL A 241 3.61 10.75 0.83
CA VAL A 241 2.70 10.50 1.94
C VAL A 241 3.06 11.38 3.13
N ASP A 242 4.32 11.36 3.55
CA ASP A 242 4.81 12.12 4.72
C ASP A 242 4.76 13.64 4.49
N PHE A 243 4.73 14.09 3.22
CA PHE A 243 4.56 15.49 2.87
C PHE A 243 3.19 16.02 3.29
N TYR A 244 2.12 15.24 3.10
CA TYR A 244 0.75 15.65 3.44
C TYR A 244 0.27 15.13 4.81
N GLU A 245 0.88 14.06 5.32
CA GLU A 245 0.59 13.49 6.63
C GLU A 245 1.88 12.97 7.26
N LYS A 246 2.51 13.84 8.04
CA LYS A 246 3.81 13.57 8.65
C LYS A 246 3.79 12.28 9.47
N ASP A 247 4.88 11.52 9.34
CA ASP A 247 5.14 10.32 10.11
C ASP A 247 4.10 9.22 9.85
N LEU A 248 3.30 9.24 8.77
CA LEU A 248 2.38 8.12 8.50
C LEU A 248 3.15 6.83 8.15
N ILE A 249 4.24 6.95 7.38
CA ILE A 249 5.11 5.82 7.02
C ILE A 249 6.39 5.88 7.85
N GLU A 250 6.42 5.07 8.92
CA GLU A 250 7.55 4.96 9.82
C GLU A 250 8.16 3.55 9.80
N GLU A 251 9.49 3.49 9.84
CA GLU A 251 10.21 2.23 10.03
C GLU A 251 9.92 1.64 11.40
N CYS A 252 9.88 0.32 11.48
CA CYS A 252 9.73 -0.36 12.75
C CYS A 252 10.99 -0.16 13.61
N PRO A 253 10.86 0.19 14.90
CA PRO A 253 11.99 0.32 15.80
C PRO A 253 12.88 -0.93 15.91
N CYS A 254 12.38 -2.11 15.55
CA CYS A 254 13.18 -3.34 15.60
C CYS A 254 14.25 -3.42 14.50
N GLN A 255 14.20 -2.57 13.47
CA GLN A 255 15.21 -2.48 12.40
C GLN A 255 15.44 -3.80 11.64
N LYS A 256 14.47 -4.71 11.69
CA LYS A 256 14.46 -5.97 10.94
C LYS A 256 13.78 -5.76 9.60
N GLU A 257 14.25 -6.49 8.58
CA GLU A 257 13.50 -6.63 7.34
C GLU A 257 12.36 -7.64 7.53
N TYR A 258 11.46 -7.73 6.56
CA TYR A 258 10.47 -8.81 6.55
C TYR A 258 11.17 -10.17 6.50
N PHE A 259 10.75 -11.07 7.37
CA PHE A 259 11.08 -12.49 7.33
C PHE A 259 9.77 -13.26 7.24
N TYR A 260 9.62 -14.08 6.20
CA TYR A 260 8.45 -14.95 6.08
C TYR A 260 8.60 -16.13 7.03
N LYS A 261 7.85 -16.13 8.14
CA LYS A 261 7.56 -17.34 8.90
C LYS A 261 6.20 -17.85 8.45
N ILE A 262 6.18 -18.74 7.46
CA ILE A 262 4.96 -19.36 6.98
C ILE A 262 4.73 -20.62 7.81
N GLU A 263 3.74 -20.59 8.68
CA GLU A 263 3.24 -21.76 9.39
C GLU A 263 1.93 -22.17 8.72
N VAL A 264 1.92 -23.36 8.11
CA VAL A 264 0.68 -23.96 7.60
C VAL A 264 0.07 -24.72 8.77
N ILE A 265 -1.05 -24.24 9.26
CA ILE A 265 -1.89 -24.97 10.20
C ILE A 265 -2.80 -25.85 9.34
N GLU A 266 -2.45 -27.13 9.24
CA GLU A 266 -3.28 -28.16 8.58
C GLU A 266 -4.52 -28.51 9.42
#